data_AF-A0A427XR42-F1
#
_entry.id   AF-A0A427XR42-F1
#
_cell.length_a   1.000
_cell.length_b   1.000
_cell.length_c   1.000
_cell.angle_alpha   90.00
_cell.angle_beta   90.00
_cell.angle_gamma   90.00
#
_symmetry.space_group_name_H-M   'P 1'
#
loop_
_entity.id
_entity.type
_entity.pdbx_description
1 polymer ?
#
loop_
_entity_poly.entity_id
_entity_poly.type
_entity_poly.pdbx_seq_one_letter_code
_entity_poly.pdbx_strand_id
1 'polypeptide(L)'
;MLFSSLAVAVLSAMAMANPVLEKRGVSNCAADGSTCQYTGCWTETTGSRWCSPSNGNSPMTFSVKNVLFDTNMDVKKRMVLGQGIPSATVFKVIGQPKLTTGAKYGNEVKEVMANLARLSAPTAIEMRNIIGWGVELGTASGIGGGQYWAGGGRDKQGQVKFSEADWPKWNADTRIGFMAHECGHAIFDRGGYLSVLNQKLKERGIDNTATYGNIGGMVNEPFAGILAHRAWLYKHYDNPDKKSDDWKQLVWARDITSLFVPNTFYWNNYKLTSKAMEALPKLVDIGLKDLLARFAQEYGLQKDKYLFLPANTPL
;
A
#
# COMPACT_ATOMS: atom_id res chain seq x y z
N MET A 1 22.95 42.84 -48.23
CA MET A 1 22.15 42.68 -46.99
C MET A 1 20.79 42.16 -47.38
N LEU A 2 20.42 40.96 -46.92
CA LEU A 2 19.07 40.38 -46.76
C LEU A 2 19.25 38.86 -46.67
N PHE A 3 19.84 38.42 -45.55
CA PHE A 3 19.74 37.05 -45.08
C PHE A 3 18.55 36.95 -44.12
N SER A 4 17.98 35.76 -44.02
CA SER A 4 16.99 35.32 -43.01
C SER A 4 15.53 35.75 -43.25
N SER A 5 14.75 34.83 -43.83
CA SER A 5 13.31 34.67 -43.53
C SER A 5 12.78 33.30 -43.96
N LEU A 6 13.51 32.57 -44.82
CA LEU A 6 13.03 31.29 -45.38
C LEU A 6 13.50 30.04 -44.61
N ALA A 7 13.75 30.14 -43.30
CA ALA A 7 14.13 29.01 -42.44
C ALA A 7 13.26 28.87 -41.18
N VAL A 8 12.17 29.64 -41.05
CA VAL A 8 11.28 29.60 -39.87
C VAL A 8 9.90 29.03 -40.18
N ALA A 9 9.59 28.69 -41.45
CA ALA A 9 8.25 28.21 -41.82
C ALA A 9 8.10 26.67 -41.88
N VAL A 10 9.17 25.88 -41.70
CA VAL A 10 9.09 24.40 -41.71
C VAL A 10 9.28 23.78 -40.31
N LEU A 11 9.66 24.57 -39.30
CA LEU A 11 9.80 24.10 -37.91
C LEU A 11 8.56 24.35 -37.03
N SER A 12 7.52 24.99 -37.56
CA SER A 12 6.27 25.25 -36.82
C SER A 12 5.14 24.25 -37.14
N ALA A 13 5.39 23.26 -38.01
CA ALA A 13 4.44 22.18 -38.32
C ALA A 13 4.59 20.93 -37.43
N MET A 14 5.47 20.98 -36.42
CA MET A 14 5.34 20.14 -35.21
C MET A 14 4.57 20.89 -34.12
N ALA A 15 3.58 21.69 -34.51
CA ALA A 15 2.50 22.08 -33.63
C ALA A 15 1.75 20.82 -33.27
N MET A 16 2.16 20.24 -32.14
CA MET A 16 1.36 19.48 -31.19
C MET A 16 0.08 18.94 -31.83
N ALA A 17 0.18 17.76 -32.44
CA ALA A 17 -0.94 16.85 -32.39
C ALA A 17 -1.21 16.67 -30.88
N ASN A 18 -2.11 17.49 -30.35
CA ASN A 18 -2.74 17.27 -29.07
C ASN A 18 -3.05 15.77 -29.08
N PRO A 19 -2.51 14.96 -28.15
CA PRO A 19 -2.85 13.55 -28.13
C PRO A 19 -4.37 13.50 -28.12
N VAL A 20 -4.93 13.01 -29.24
CA VAL A 20 -6.36 12.82 -29.44
C VAL A 20 -6.86 12.26 -28.13
N LEU A 21 -7.81 12.93 -27.47
CA LEU A 21 -8.43 12.48 -26.23
C LEU A 21 -8.65 10.97 -26.33
N GLU A 22 -7.71 10.21 -25.75
CA GLU A 22 -7.69 8.79 -25.96
C GLU A 22 -8.94 8.25 -25.32
N LYS A 23 -9.60 7.34 -26.02
CA LYS A 23 -10.75 6.63 -25.51
C LYS A 23 -10.33 5.92 -24.23
N ARG A 24 -10.50 6.61 -23.09
CA ARG A 24 -10.24 6.09 -21.74
C ARG A 24 -11.03 4.80 -21.66
N GLY A 25 -10.31 3.70 -21.49
CA GLY A 25 -10.96 2.41 -21.55
C GLY A 25 -12.12 2.30 -20.56
N VAL A 26 -13.20 1.69 -21.02
CA VAL A 26 -14.42 1.48 -20.24
C VAL A 26 -14.44 0.02 -19.83
N SER A 27 -14.82 -0.24 -18.58
CA SER A 27 -15.07 -1.60 -18.11
C SER A 27 -16.51 -1.80 -17.72
N ASN A 28 -17.10 -2.88 -18.24
CA ASN A 28 -18.43 -3.33 -17.87
C ASN A 28 -18.31 -4.70 -17.20
N CYS A 29 -18.78 -4.81 -15.97
CA CYS A 29 -18.70 -6.06 -15.20
C CYS A 29 -20.03 -6.81 -15.24
N ALA A 30 -19.95 -8.14 -15.30
CA ALA A 30 -21.11 -9.00 -15.16
C ALA A 30 -21.79 -8.80 -13.80
N ALA A 31 -23.10 -9.03 -13.74
CA ALA A 31 -23.90 -8.82 -12.53
C ALA A 31 -23.44 -9.68 -11.35
N ASP A 32 -22.88 -10.86 -11.61
CA ASP A 32 -22.28 -11.75 -10.60
C ASP A 32 -20.93 -11.23 -10.07
N GLY A 33 -20.31 -10.25 -10.76
CA GLY A 33 -19.01 -9.69 -10.43
C GLY A 33 -17.81 -10.60 -10.74
N SER A 34 -18.01 -11.73 -11.43
CA SER A 34 -16.95 -12.71 -11.68
C SER A 34 -16.02 -12.28 -12.82
N THR A 35 -16.58 -11.58 -13.81
CA THR A 35 -15.91 -11.16 -15.04
C THR A 35 -16.23 -9.71 -15.39
N CYS A 36 -15.30 -9.06 -16.09
CA CYS A 36 -15.53 -7.76 -16.70
C CYS A 36 -14.98 -7.75 -18.14
N GLN A 37 -15.54 -6.85 -18.95
CA GLN A 37 -15.09 -6.55 -20.29
C GLN A 37 -14.47 -5.17 -20.32
N TYR A 38 -13.20 -5.07 -20.70
CA TYR A 38 -12.51 -3.79 -20.91
C TYR A 38 -12.42 -3.50 -22.40
N THR A 39 -12.83 -2.29 -22.80
CA THR A 39 -12.72 -1.79 -24.18
C THR A 39 -12.08 -0.40 -24.19
N GLY A 40 -10.97 -0.23 -24.90
CA GLY A 40 -10.30 1.05 -25.10
C GLY A 40 -8.79 0.94 -24.93
N CYS A 41 -8.15 2.10 -24.75
CA CYS A 41 -6.72 2.15 -24.48
C CYS A 41 -6.45 3.02 -23.27
N TRP A 42 -5.31 2.75 -22.66
CA TRP A 42 -4.74 3.51 -21.58
C TRP A 42 -3.33 3.92 -21.98
N THR A 43 -2.99 5.18 -21.72
CA THR A 43 -1.67 5.71 -22.05
C THR A 43 -1.10 6.42 -20.85
N GLU A 44 0.17 6.13 -20.63
CA GLU A 44 1.00 6.68 -19.58
C GLU A 44 1.28 8.15 -19.81
N THR A 45 1.66 8.83 -18.73
CA THR A 45 2.23 10.18 -18.82
C THR A 45 3.52 10.22 -19.65
N THR A 46 4.21 9.08 -19.79
CA THR A 46 5.42 8.90 -20.60
C THR A 46 5.13 8.62 -22.09
N GLY A 47 3.85 8.46 -22.46
CA GLY A 47 3.41 8.15 -23.83
C GLY A 47 3.34 6.64 -24.15
N SER A 48 3.73 5.75 -23.24
CA SER A 48 3.54 4.31 -23.41
C SER A 48 2.06 3.94 -23.36
N ARG A 49 1.58 3.05 -24.24
CA ARG A 49 0.15 2.72 -24.38
C ARG A 49 -0.13 1.23 -24.20
N TRP A 50 -1.26 0.92 -23.58
CA TRP A 50 -1.84 -0.42 -23.47
C TRP A 50 -3.28 -0.42 -23.98
N CYS A 51 -3.71 -1.43 -24.74
CA CYS A 51 -5.03 -1.48 -25.39
C CYS A 51 -5.75 -2.82 -25.21
N SER A 52 -7.10 -2.77 -25.26
CA SER A 52 -7.99 -3.94 -25.30
C SER A 52 -8.04 -4.60 -26.69
N PRO A 53 -7.62 -5.87 -26.80
CA PRO A 53 -6.60 -6.24 -27.80
C PRO A 53 -5.71 -5.10 -28.35
N SER A 54 -4.74 -5.40 -29.22
CA SER A 54 -3.79 -4.39 -29.74
C SER A 54 -4.45 -3.19 -30.46
N ASN A 55 -5.77 -3.23 -30.72
CA ASN A 55 -6.53 -2.21 -31.43
C ASN A 55 -7.42 -1.30 -30.55
N GLY A 56 -7.68 -1.63 -29.28
CA GLY A 56 -8.55 -0.85 -28.37
C GLY A 56 -10.04 -0.82 -28.73
N ASN A 57 -10.44 -1.52 -29.78
CA ASN A 57 -11.80 -1.49 -30.33
C ASN A 57 -12.57 -2.78 -30.02
N SER A 58 -11.87 -3.88 -29.77
CA SER A 58 -12.47 -5.14 -29.36
C SER A 58 -12.49 -5.25 -27.84
N PRO A 59 -13.58 -5.74 -27.23
CA PRO A 59 -13.61 -5.98 -25.79
C PRO A 59 -12.68 -7.14 -25.43
N MET A 60 -11.95 -7.00 -24.31
CA MET A 60 -11.25 -8.10 -23.66
C MET A 60 -12.04 -8.53 -22.43
N THR A 61 -12.47 -9.79 -22.38
CA THR A 61 -13.06 -10.37 -21.17
C THR A 61 -11.95 -10.84 -20.22
N PHE A 62 -12.06 -10.51 -18.94
CA PHE A 62 -11.12 -10.96 -17.91
C PHE A 62 -11.85 -11.33 -16.62
N SER A 63 -11.24 -12.24 -15.86
CA SER A 63 -11.69 -12.59 -14.51
C SER A 63 -11.26 -11.52 -13.51
N VAL A 64 -12.20 -11.02 -12.71
CA VAL A 64 -11.91 -10.07 -11.62
C VAL A 64 -10.98 -10.72 -10.60
N LYS A 65 -11.19 -12.00 -10.28
CA LYS A 65 -10.34 -12.74 -9.34
C LYS A 65 -8.90 -12.81 -9.85
N ASN A 66 -8.68 -13.04 -11.14
CA ASN A 66 -7.32 -13.05 -11.69
C ASN A 66 -6.71 -11.65 -11.64
N VAL A 67 -7.46 -10.62 -12.03
CA VAL A 67 -6.99 -9.23 -11.92
C VAL A 67 -6.67 -8.85 -10.49
N LEU A 68 -7.39 -9.36 -9.48
CA LEU A 68 -7.15 -9.03 -8.08
C LEU A 68 -6.10 -9.93 -7.42
N PHE A 69 -5.94 -11.20 -7.77
CA PHE A 69 -5.11 -12.14 -6.98
C PHE A 69 -3.94 -12.79 -7.73
N ASP A 70 -3.81 -12.60 -9.05
CA ASP A 70 -2.66 -13.14 -9.80
C ASP A 70 -1.37 -12.36 -9.50
N THR A 71 -0.50 -12.95 -8.67
CA THR A 71 0.79 -12.36 -8.28
C THR A 71 1.80 -12.28 -9.43
N ASN A 72 1.55 -12.94 -10.57
CA ASN A 72 2.39 -12.87 -11.76
C ASN A 72 1.87 -11.88 -12.80
N MET A 73 0.72 -11.24 -12.57
CA MET A 73 0.18 -10.24 -13.48
C MET A 73 1.07 -8.98 -13.49
N ASP A 74 1.45 -8.54 -14.69
CA ASP A 74 2.12 -7.27 -14.89
C ASP A 74 1.37 -6.10 -14.22
N VAL A 75 2.10 -5.25 -13.49
CA VAL A 75 1.54 -4.14 -12.71
C VAL A 75 0.78 -3.16 -13.61
N LYS A 76 1.28 -2.89 -14.83
CA LYS A 76 0.61 -1.98 -15.77
C LYS A 76 -0.73 -2.57 -16.21
N LYS A 77 -0.70 -3.83 -16.65
CA LYS A 77 -1.92 -4.56 -17.05
C LYS A 77 -2.95 -4.56 -15.91
N ARG A 78 -2.50 -4.79 -14.67
CA ARG A 78 -3.37 -4.74 -13.49
C ARG A 78 -3.96 -3.35 -13.26
N MET A 79 -3.18 -2.28 -13.33
CA MET A 79 -3.70 -0.93 -13.14
C MET A 79 -4.81 -0.61 -14.15
N VAL A 80 -4.60 -0.97 -15.42
CA VAL A 80 -5.59 -0.70 -16.48
C VAL A 80 -6.88 -1.47 -16.24
N LEU A 81 -6.79 -2.78 -15.98
CA LEU A 81 -7.97 -3.62 -15.75
C LEU A 81 -8.64 -3.33 -14.41
N GLY A 82 -7.84 -2.98 -13.40
CA GLY A 82 -8.25 -2.67 -12.03
C GLY A 82 -9.08 -1.39 -11.93
N GLN A 83 -8.67 -0.32 -12.62
CA GLN A 83 -9.39 0.97 -12.62
C GLN A 83 -10.85 0.82 -13.07
N GLY A 84 -11.12 -0.13 -13.96
CA GLY A 84 -12.45 -0.38 -14.48
C GLY A 84 -13.35 -1.25 -13.60
N ILE A 85 -12.83 -1.90 -12.55
CA ILE A 85 -13.63 -2.77 -11.69
C ILE A 85 -14.34 -1.92 -10.61
N PRO A 86 -15.70 -1.86 -10.57
CA PRO A 86 -16.44 -1.12 -9.54
C PRO A 86 -16.17 -1.67 -8.13
N SER A 87 -16.27 -0.82 -7.10
CA SER A 87 -15.95 -1.22 -5.71
C SER A 87 -16.87 -2.31 -5.19
N ALA A 88 -18.15 -2.27 -5.56
CA ALA A 88 -19.09 -3.35 -5.27
C ALA A 88 -18.61 -4.70 -5.83
N THR A 89 -18.01 -4.71 -7.02
CA THR A 89 -17.44 -5.91 -7.63
C THR A 89 -16.18 -6.36 -6.91
N VAL A 90 -15.29 -5.43 -6.53
CA VAL A 90 -14.11 -5.76 -5.69
C VAL A 90 -14.55 -6.44 -4.39
N PHE A 91 -15.53 -5.87 -3.69
CA PHE A 91 -16.02 -6.41 -2.42
C PHE A 91 -16.83 -7.71 -2.54
N LYS A 92 -17.36 -8.05 -3.72
CA LYS A 92 -17.87 -9.41 -3.96
C LYS A 92 -16.75 -10.46 -3.92
N VAL A 93 -15.52 -10.08 -4.27
CA VAL A 93 -14.38 -11.02 -4.33
C VAL A 93 -13.55 -11.01 -3.05
N ILE A 94 -13.28 -9.83 -2.46
CA ILE A 94 -12.44 -9.72 -1.26
C ILE A 94 -13.24 -9.81 0.05
N GLY A 95 -14.58 -9.78 -0.03
CA GLY A 95 -15.49 -9.71 1.12
C GLY A 95 -15.95 -8.28 1.43
N GLN A 96 -16.85 -8.15 2.41
CA GLN A 96 -17.41 -6.87 2.83
C GLN A 96 -16.72 -6.37 4.11
N PRO A 97 -16.13 -5.16 4.11
CA PRO A 97 -15.52 -4.63 5.32
C PRO A 97 -16.57 -4.31 6.37
N LYS A 98 -16.24 -4.64 7.61
CA LYS A 98 -17.01 -4.19 8.77
C LYS A 98 -16.73 -2.70 8.97
N LEU A 99 -17.78 -1.89 8.94
CA LEU A 99 -17.67 -0.47 9.22
C LEU A 99 -18.04 -0.15 10.66
N THR A 100 -17.39 0.87 11.17
CA THR A 100 -17.75 1.53 12.41
C THR A 100 -19.15 2.11 12.26
N THR A 101 -20.06 1.72 13.14
CA THR A 101 -21.43 2.24 13.13
C THR A 101 -21.42 3.74 13.42
N GLY A 102 -22.11 4.52 12.59
CA GLY A 102 -22.21 5.98 12.74
C GLY A 102 -20.99 6.79 12.27
N ALA A 103 -19.95 6.16 11.71
CA ALA A 103 -18.79 6.89 11.19
C ALA A 103 -19.14 7.76 9.98
N LYS A 104 -18.72 9.03 10.02
CA LYS A 104 -19.10 10.08 9.04
C LYS A 104 -18.70 9.77 7.60
N TYR A 105 -17.57 9.09 7.37
CA TYR A 105 -17.00 8.85 6.03
C TYR A 105 -16.91 7.35 5.67
N GLY A 106 -17.86 6.53 6.15
CA GLY A 106 -17.81 5.08 5.97
C GLY A 106 -17.78 4.62 4.50
N ASN A 107 -18.44 5.34 3.60
CA ASN A 107 -18.46 5.00 2.17
C ASN A 107 -17.12 5.33 1.49
N GLU A 108 -16.50 6.46 1.85
CA GLU A 108 -15.19 6.84 1.35
C GLU A 108 -14.09 5.91 1.88
N VAL A 109 -14.18 5.49 3.15
CA VAL A 109 -13.30 4.48 3.75
C VAL A 109 -13.37 3.17 2.96
N LYS A 110 -14.59 2.69 2.63
CA LYS A 110 -14.80 1.55 1.73
C LYS A 110 -14.14 1.79 0.37
N GLU A 111 -14.39 2.93 -0.24
CA GLU A 111 -13.84 3.22 -1.57
C GLU A 111 -12.30 3.22 -1.58
N VAL A 112 -11.66 3.78 -0.55
CA VAL A 112 -10.20 3.74 -0.38
C VAL A 112 -9.70 2.31 -0.24
N MET A 113 -10.38 1.46 0.55
CA MET A 113 -10.02 0.04 0.70
C MET A 113 -10.13 -0.72 -0.62
N ALA A 114 -11.22 -0.51 -1.38
CA ALA A 114 -11.38 -1.12 -2.70
C ALA A 114 -10.29 -0.64 -3.68
N ASN A 115 -9.92 0.64 -3.63
CA ASN A 115 -8.84 1.19 -4.44
C ASN A 115 -7.48 0.57 -4.09
N LEU A 116 -7.19 0.38 -2.79
CA LEU A 116 -5.99 -0.31 -2.33
C LEU A 116 -5.93 -1.75 -2.85
N ALA A 117 -7.04 -2.49 -2.80
CA ALA A 117 -7.12 -3.87 -3.30
C ALA A 117 -6.87 -3.98 -4.83
N ARG A 118 -7.16 -2.93 -5.61
CA ARG A 118 -6.90 -2.92 -7.06
C ARG A 118 -5.42 -2.77 -7.41
N LEU A 119 -4.62 -2.18 -6.52
CA LEU A 119 -3.22 -1.81 -6.83
C LEU A 119 -2.33 -3.02 -7.12
N SER A 120 -2.48 -4.11 -6.35
CA SER A 120 -1.62 -5.30 -6.46
C SER A 120 -2.32 -6.54 -5.92
N ALA A 121 -1.82 -7.73 -6.28
CA ALA A 121 -2.33 -8.97 -5.70
C ALA A 121 -2.12 -9.06 -4.18
N PRO A 122 -0.93 -8.69 -3.68
CA PRO A 122 -0.69 -8.61 -2.26
C PRO A 122 -1.69 -7.69 -1.53
N THR A 123 -1.93 -6.47 -2.04
CA THR A 123 -2.88 -5.54 -1.38
C THR A 123 -4.31 -6.08 -1.41
N ALA A 124 -4.73 -6.82 -2.44
CA ALA A 124 -6.02 -7.52 -2.43
C ALA A 124 -6.08 -8.63 -1.35
N ILE A 125 -5.00 -9.39 -1.18
CA ILE A 125 -4.88 -10.43 -0.14
C ILE A 125 -4.89 -9.79 1.26
N GLU A 126 -4.14 -8.72 1.45
CA GLU A 126 -4.10 -7.91 2.68
C GLU A 126 -5.50 -7.45 3.06
N MET A 127 -6.22 -6.80 2.14
CA MET A 127 -7.58 -6.32 2.40
C MET A 127 -8.55 -7.47 2.69
N ARG A 128 -8.46 -8.58 1.96
CA ARG A 128 -9.27 -9.78 2.22
C ARG A 128 -9.01 -10.34 3.62
N ASN A 129 -7.76 -10.38 4.07
CA ASN A 129 -7.41 -10.88 5.40
C ASN A 129 -7.94 -9.95 6.51
N ILE A 130 -7.78 -8.63 6.36
CA ILE A 130 -8.35 -7.61 7.26
C ILE A 130 -9.87 -7.81 7.42
N ILE A 131 -10.57 -8.03 6.31
CA ILE A 131 -12.02 -8.31 6.31
C ILE A 131 -12.31 -9.64 7.01
N GLY A 132 -11.56 -10.70 6.68
CA GLY A 132 -11.73 -12.03 7.27
C GLY A 132 -11.50 -12.06 8.78
N TRP A 133 -10.62 -11.21 9.30
CA TRP A 133 -10.40 -11.04 10.74
C TRP A 133 -11.45 -10.16 11.43
N GLY A 134 -12.38 -9.58 10.67
CA GLY A 134 -13.45 -8.73 11.19
C GLY A 134 -12.96 -7.40 11.73
N VAL A 135 -11.82 -6.88 11.26
CA VAL A 135 -11.31 -5.57 11.68
C VAL A 135 -12.27 -4.48 11.23
N GLU A 136 -12.71 -3.65 12.16
CA GLU A 136 -13.62 -2.53 11.88
C GLU A 136 -12.87 -1.34 11.29
N LEU A 137 -13.39 -0.77 10.22
CA LEU A 137 -12.86 0.43 9.59
C LEU A 137 -13.78 1.62 9.81
N GLY A 138 -13.24 2.82 9.96
CA GLY A 138 -14.06 4.02 10.01
C GLY A 138 -13.29 5.28 10.35
N THR A 139 -14.00 6.29 10.80
CA THR A 139 -13.43 7.54 11.26
C THR A 139 -13.85 7.81 12.70
N ALA A 140 -13.04 8.56 13.44
CA ALA A 140 -13.33 8.95 14.82
C ALA A 140 -12.86 10.39 15.11
N SER A 141 -13.55 11.05 16.05
CA SER A 141 -13.12 12.31 16.63
C SER A 141 -12.00 12.10 17.65
N GLY A 142 -11.08 13.06 17.79
CA GLY A 142 -10.07 13.05 18.86
C GLY A 142 -8.83 12.19 18.60
N ILE A 143 -8.65 11.69 17.38
CA ILE A 143 -7.42 11.01 16.94
C ILE A 143 -6.66 11.88 15.95
N GLY A 144 -5.32 11.79 15.97
CA GLY A 144 -4.45 12.44 14.99
C GLY A 144 -4.13 11.48 13.86
N GLY A 145 -4.46 11.86 12.61
CA GLY A 145 -4.16 11.05 11.44
C GLY A 145 -4.91 9.72 11.36
N GLY A 146 -4.22 8.59 11.45
CA GLY A 146 -4.79 7.24 11.47
C GLY A 146 -4.32 6.49 12.71
N GLN A 147 -5.13 5.55 13.21
CA GLN A 147 -4.77 4.71 14.34
C GLN A 147 -5.35 3.31 14.21
N TYR A 148 -4.55 2.32 14.59
CA TYR A 148 -4.97 0.94 14.84
C TYR A 148 -5.09 0.65 16.33
N TRP A 149 -6.16 -0.03 16.71
CA TRP A 149 -6.33 -0.65 18.02
C TRP A 149 -6.58 -2.14 17.85
N ALA A 150 -5.75 -2.95 18.52
CA ALA A 150 -5.94 -4.40 18.55
C ALA A 150 -7.29 -4.82 19.17
N GLY A 151 -7.89 -3.96 20.00
CA GLY A 151 -8.95 -4.35 20.94
C GLY A 151 -8.37 -5.07 22.16
N GLY A 152 -9.04 -5.03 23.32
CA GLY A 152 -8.59 -5.72 24.55
C GLY A 152 -9.41 -6.96 24.95
N GLY A 153 -8.80 -8.14 25.12
CA GLY A 153 -9.49 -9.36 25.61
C GLY A 153 -9.81 -10.38 24.50
N ARG A 154 -10.33 -11.55 24.88
CA ARG A 154 -10.43 -12.76 24.03
C ARG A 154 -11.33 -12.62 22.79
N ASP A 155 -12.33 -11.76 22.81
CA ASP A 155 -13.35 -11.63 21.74
C ASP A 155 -13.31 -10.27 21.00
N LYS A 156 -12.28 -9.45 21.19
CA LYS A 156 -12.29 -8.10 20.62
C LYS A 156 -11.77 -8.09 19.19
N GLN A 157 -12.55 -7.49 18.30
CA GLN A 157 -12.23 -7.24 16.90
C GLN A 157 -11.30 -6.01 16.83
N GLY A 158 -10.30 -6.08 15.95
CA GLY A 158 -9.39 -4.95 15.74
C GLY A 158 -10.14 -3.77 15.14
N GLN A 159 -9.60 -2.58 15.29
CA GLN A 159 -10.18 -1.36 14.76
C GLN A 159 -9.12 -0.53 14.08
N VAL A 160 -9.39 -0.06 12.87
CA VAL A 160 -8.64 1.00 12.20
C VAL A 160 -9.57 2.21 12.09
N LYS A 161 -9.16 3.35 12.64
CA LYS A 161 -9.91 4.59 12.53
C LYS A 161 -9.02 5.69 11.99
N PHE A 162 -9.63 6.57 11.20
CA PHE A 162 -8.99 7.78 10.69
C PHE A 162 -9.61 9.03 11.29
N SER A 163 -8.81 10.07 11.44
CA SER A 163 -9.21 11.37 11.99
C SER A 163 -10.33 11.97 11.16
N GLU A 164 -11.48 12.21 11.79
CA GLU A 164 -12.59 12.89 11.13
C GLU A 164 -12.24 14.33 10.72
N ALA A 165 -11.33 14.97 11.44
CA ALA A 165 -10.86 16.32 11.16
C ALA A 165 -9.90 16.37 9.98
N ASP A 166 -9.09 15.33 9.77
CA ASP A 166 -8.04 15.32 8.74
C ASP A 166 -8.45 14.61 7.46
N TRP A 167 -9.33 13.61 7.56
CA TRP A 167 -9.86 12.86 6.41
C TRP A 167 -10.31 13.74 5.22
N PRO A 168 -11.11 14.82 5.42
CA PRO A 168 -11.54 15.66 4.31
C PRO A 168 -10.40 16.49 3.70
N LYS A 169 -9.31 16.75 4.45
CA LYS A 169 -8.15 17.53 4.00
C LYS A 169 -7.18 16.67 3.18
N TRP A 170 -7.20 15.36 3.37
CA TRP A 170 -6.32 14.44 2.67
C TRP A 170 -6.69 14.27 1.21
N ASN A 171 -5.68 14.27 0.34
CA ASN A 171 -5.86 13.85 -1.04
C ASN A 171 -5.99 12.31 -1.14
N ALA A 172 -6.29 11.79 -2.33
CA ALA A 172 -6.48 10.36 -2.56
C ALA A 172 -5.22 9.53 -2.29
N ASP A 173 -4.02 10.06 -2.53
CA ASP A 173 -2.75 9.37 -2.26
C ASP A 173 -2.54 9.21 -0.76
N THR A 174 -2.71 10.31 -0.01
CA THR A 174 -2.60 10.33 1.44
C THR A 174 -3.58 9.35 2.09
N ARG A 175 -4.84 9.31 1.64
CA ARG A 175 -5.83 8.36 2.16
C ARG A 175 -5.43 6.90 1.92
N ILE A 176 -4.90 6.58 0.73
CA ILE A 176 -4.42 5.22 0.42
C ILE A 176 -3.21 4.87 1.28
N GLY A 177 -2.25 5.79 1.44
CA GLY A 177 -1.06 5.59 2.26
C GLY A 177 -1.40 5.31 3.72
N PHE A 178 -2.22 6.15 4.34
CA PHE A 178 -2.69 5.93 5.72
C PHE A 178 -3.53 4.65 5.83
N MET A 179 -4.41 4.36 4.89
CA MET A 179 -5.18 3.10 4.90
C MET A 179 -4.26 1.88 4.91
N ALA A 180 -3.27 1.86 4.02
CA ALA A 180 -2.30 0.79 3.93
C ALA A 180 -1.43 0.68 5.20
N HIS A 181 -0.99 1.82 5.76
CA HIS A 181 -0.24 1.87 7.01
C HIS A 181 -1.03 1.25 8.17
N GLU A 182 -2.23 1.75 8.44
CA GLU A 182 -3.03 1.27 9.57
C GLU A 182 -3.48 -0.19 9.40
N CYS A 183 -3.75 -0.62 8.16
CA CYS A 183 -3.99 -2.04 7.87
C CYS A 183 -2.72 -2.89 8.07
N GLY A 184 -1.54 -2.33 7.87
CA GLY A 184 -0.26 -2.97 8.17
C GLY A 184 -0.11 -3.30 9.64
N HIS A 185 -0.55 -2.41 10.54
CA HIS A 185 -0.60 -2.72 11.97
C HIS A 185 -1.54 -3.88 12.28
N ALA A 186 -2.72 -3.89 11.67
CA ALA A 186 -3.67 -4.99 11.82
C ALA A 186 -3.14 -6.31 11.28
N ILE A 187 -2.39 -6.31 10.16
CA ILE A 187 -1.71 -7.50 9.64
C ILE A 187 -0.60 -7.97 10.58
N PHE A 188 0.20 -7.06 11.11
CA PHE A 188 1.26 -7.40 12.04
C PHE A 188 0.72 -8.09 13.31
N ASP A 189 -0.38 -7.56 13.85
CA ASP A 189 -1.08 -8.12 15.00
C ASP A 189 -1.81 -9.43 14.66
N ARG A 190 -2.82 -9.36 13.78
CA ARG A 190 -3.74 -10.48 13.47
C ARG A 190 -3.13 -11.56 12.60
N GLY A 191 -2.13 -11.23 11.81
CA GLY A 191 -1.30 -12.20 11.09
C GLY A 191 -0.29 -12.92 11.98
N GLY A 192 -0.21 -12.59 13.27
CA GLY A 192 0.67 -13.26 14.24
C GLY A 192 2.14 -12.89 14.13
N TYR A 193 2.49 -11.81 13.42
CA TYR A 193 3.88 -11.33 13.31
C TYR A 193 4.41 -10.83 14.66
N LEU A 194 3.55 -10.20 15.47
CA LEU A 194 3.91 -9.83 16.85
C LEU A 194 4.27 -11.06 17.69
N SER A 195 3.56 -12.18 17.52
CA SER A 195 3.88 -13.43 18.23
C SER A 195 5.25 -13.98 17.81
N VAL A 196 5.52 -14.01 16.50
CA VAL A 196 6.82 -14.42 15.96
C VAL A 196 7.94 -13.52 16.49
N LEU A 197 7.74 -12.19 16.45
CA LEU A 197 8.71 -11.23 16.98
C LEU A 197 9.00 -11.49 18.45
N ASN A 198 7.97 -11.62 19.29
CA ASN A 198 8.12 -11.88 20.72
C ASN A 198 8.88 -13.18 21.01
N GLN A 199 8.57 -14.24 20.26
CA GLN A 199 9.30 -15.50 20.36
C GLN A 199 10.78 -15.30 20.02
N LYS A 200 11.08 -14.66 18.88
CA LYS A 200 12.44 -14.45 18.40
C LYS A 200 13.27 -13.52 19.29
N LEU A 201 12.65 -12.52 19.89
CA LEU A 201 13.28 -11.67 20.91
C LEU A 201 13.68 -12.48 22.13
N LYS A 202 12.77 -13.32 22.64
CA LYS A 202 13.04 -14.21 23.77
C LYS A 202 14.19 -15.17 23.48
N GLU A 203 14.20 -15.80 22.31
CA GLU A 203 15.29 -16.70 21.86
C GLU A 203 16.65 -15.98 21.83
N ARG A 204 16.67 -14.65 21.59
CA ARG A 204 17.88 -13.82 21.55
C ARG A 204 18.20 -13.12 22.86
N GLY A 205 17.50 -13.47 23.94
CA GLY A 205 17.68 -12.89 25.28
C GLY A 205 17.29 -11.41 25.36
N ILE A 206 16.38 -10.95 24.50
CA ILE A 206 15.83 -9.59 24.55
C ILE A 206 14.42 -9.67 25.15
N ASP A 207 14.19 -8.96 26.25
CA ASP A 207 12.84 -8.80 26.79
C ASP A 207 12.14 -7.58 26.17
N ASN A 208 10.85 -7.73 25.83
CA ASN A 208 10.11 -6.74 25.03
C ASN A 208 9.55 -5.55 25.84
N THR A 209 9.94 -5.37 27.11
CA THR A 209 9.37 -4.30 27.95
C THR A 209 10.28 -3.82 29.07
N ALA A 210 10.73 -4.72 29.95
CA ALA A 210 11.33 -4.34 31.23
C ALA A 210 12.70 -3.65 31.09
N THR A 211 13.55 -4.13 30.19
CA THR A 211 14.90 -3.63 29.98
C THR A 211 14.99 -2.68 28.79
N TYR A 212 14.24 -2.96 27.72
CA TYR A 212 14.42 -2.31 26.41
C TYR A 212 13.29 -1.33 26.05
N GLY A 213 12.19 -1.28 26.81
CA GLY A 213 10.96 -0.61 26.40
C GLY A 213 10.15 -1.44 25.41
N ASN A 214 9.04 -0.90 24.88
CA ASN A 214 8.14 -1.61 23.96
C ASN A 214 8.72 -1.69 22.53
N ILE A 215 9.83 -2.41 22.37
CA ILE A 215 10.53 -2.59 21.09
C ILE A 215 9.67 -3.32 20.03
N GLY A 216 8.76 -4.18 20.46
CA GLY A 216 7.83 -4.89 19.58
C GLY A 216 6.78 -3.96 18.98
N GLY A 217 6.28 -3.00 19.77
CA GLY A 217 5.48 -1.90 19.28
C GLY A 217 6.26 -1.01 18.30
N MET A 218 7.53 -0.74 18.60
CA MET A 218 8.39 0.03 17.69
C MET A 218 8.60 -0.66 16.34
N VAL A 219 8.76 -1.99 16.29
CA VAL A 219 8.92 -2.74 15.03
C VAL A 219 7.63 -2.78 14.19
N ASN A 220 6.47 -2.61 14.81
CA ASN A 220 5.19 -2.56 14.11
C ASN A 220 5.07 -1.35 13.17
N GLU A 221 5.68 -0.21 13.52
CA GLU A 221 5.68 1.00 12.68
C GLU A 221 6.36 0.84 11.31
N PRO A 222 7.64 0.39 11.23
CA PRO A 222 8.27 0.16 9.94
C PRO A 222 7.61 -1.00 9.19
N PHE A 223 7.05 -2.01 9.88
CA PHE A 223 6.28 -3.06 9.22
C PHE A 223 5.01 -2.51 8.55
N ALA A 224 4.27 -1.62 9.22
CA ALA A 224 3.14 -0.91 8.62
C ALA A 224 3.57 0.00 7.46
N GLY A 225 4.70 0.69 7.61
CA GLY A 225 5.29 1.54 6.58
C GLY A 225 5.60 0.80 5.27
N ILE A 226 5.99 -0.49 5.34
CA ILE A 226 6.17 -1.34 4.16
C ILE A 226 4.92 -1.40 3.29
N LEU A 227 3.74 -1.56 3.90
CA LEU A 227 2.49 -1.65 3.16
C LEU A 227 2.12 -0.30 2.53
N ALA A 228 2.29 0.79 3.27
CA ALA A 228 2.06 2.14 2.77
C ALA A 228 2.98 2.48 1.58
N HIS A 229 4.27 2.16 1.68
CA HIS A 229 5.22 2.39 0.61
C HIS A 229 4.93 1.50 -0.62
N ARG A 230 4.53 0.24 -0.42
CA ARG A 230 4.13 -0.63 -1.52
C ARG A 230 2.89 -0.10 -2.23
N ALA A 231 1.88 0.38 -1.50
CA ALA A 231 0.72 1.02 -2.10
C ALA A 231 1.12 2.24 -2.94
N TRP A 232 2.07 3.05 -2.49
CA TRP A 232 2.64 4.14 -3.27
C TRP A 232 3.32 3.66 -4.56
N LEU A 233 4.22 2.69 -4.47
CA LEU A 233 4.97 2.17 -5.62
C LEU A 233 4.04 1.61 -6.72
N TYR A 234 2.97 0.89 -6.35
CA TYR A 234 2.02 0.40 -7.34
C TYR A 234 1.14 1.49 -7.93
N LYS A 235 0.87 2.57 -7.18
CA LYS A 235 0.11 3.71 -7.69
C LYS A 235 0.93 4.56 -8.66
N HIS A 236 2.24 4.67 -8.42
CA HIS A 236 3.19 5.50 -9.16
C HIS A 236 4.24 4.65 -9.89
N TYR A 237 3.83 3.51 -10.45
CA TYR A 237 4.77 2.54 -11.01
C TYR A 237 5.62 3.12 -12.17
N ASP A 238 5.09 4.10 -12.90
CA ASP A 238 5.73 4.81 -14.02
C ASP A 238 6.73 5.87 -13.55
N ASN A 239 6.66 6.27 -12.28
CA ASN A 239 7.57 7.23 -11.67
C ASN A 239 7.66 7.01 -10.15
N PRO A 240 8.31 5.92 -9.71
CA PRO A 240 8.37 5.58 -8.28
C PRO A 240 9.07 6.64 -7.43
N ASP A 241 9.87 7.52 -8.07
CA ASP A 241 10.68 8.55 -7.42
C ASP A 241 9.98 9.92 -7.27
N LYS A 242 8.74 10.09 -7.76
CA LYS A 242 8.15 11.42 -8.00
C LYS A 242 7.55 12.20 -6.82
N LYS A 243 7.57 11.75 -5.54
CA LYS A 243 7.12 12.59 -4.40
C LYS A 243 7.67 12.18 -3.03
N SER A 244 7.52 13.09 -2.04
CA SER A 244 8.27 13.38 -0.79
C SER A 244 9.09 12.27 -0.13
N ASP A 245 10.18 12.69 0.53
CA ASP A 245 11.14 11.86 1.26
C ASP A 245 10.50 10.89 2.28
N ASP A 246 9.26 11.15 2.70
CA ASP A 246 8.51 10.38 3.69
C ASP A 246 8.24 8.92 3.27
N TRP A 247 8.25 8.60 1.97
CA TRP A 247 7.84 7.29 1.45
C TRP A 247 8.86 6.64 0.51
N LYS A 248 10.13 7.08 0.49
CA LYS A 248 11.01 6.77 -0.65
C LYS A 248 11.86 5.51 -0.62
N GLN A 249 12.02 4.76 0.47
CA GLN A 249 12.83 3.53 0.38
C GLN A 249 12.36 2.44 1.34
N LEU A 250 11.92 1.30 0.79
CA LEU A 250 11.70 0.06 1.52
C LEU A 250 13.07 -0.51 1.91
N VAL A 251 13.67 0.02 2.97
CA VAL A 251 14.86 -0.59 3.56
C VAL A 251 14.54 -0.80 5.02
N TRP A 252 14.00 -1.96 5.34
CA TRP A 252 13.68 -2.37 6.71
C TRP A 252 14.74 -1.99 7.75
N ALA A 253 16.01 -2.20 7.42
CA ALA A 253 17.13 -1.83 8.29
C ALA A 253 17.19 -0.31 8.53
N ARG A 254 17.00 0.50 7.49
CA ARG A 254 16.98 1.97 7.56
C ARG A 254 15.76 2.47 8.32
N ASP A 255 14.59 1.92 8.03
CA ASP A 255 13.32 2.37 8.61
C ASP A 255 13.21 1.98 10.09
N ILE A 256 13.75 0.82 10.51
CA ILE A 256 13.92 0.56 11.94
C ILE A 256 14.96 1.52 12.53
N THR A 257 16.12 1.67 11.91
CA THR A 257 17.22 2.47 12.50
C THR A 257 16.82 3.93 12.69
N SER A 258 16.07 4.52 11.75
CA SER A 258 15.60 5.90 11.83
C SER A 258 14.64 6.16 13.00
N LEU A 259 14.03 5.10 13.53
CA LEU A 259 13.11 5.18 14.66
C LEU A 259 13.82 4.98 16.02
N PHE A 260 15.06 4.50 16.00
CA PHE A 260 15.93 4.33 17.17
C PHE A 260 16.77 5.58 17.43
N VAL A 261 16.11 6.75 17.50
CA VAL A 261 16.74 8.04 17.80
C VAL A 261 16.29 8.52 19.19
N PRO A 262 17.20 8.64 20.17
CA PRO A 262 16.86 9.04 21.53
C PRO A 262 16.06 10.35 21.62
N ASN A 263 15.12 10.42 22.57
CA ASN A 263 14.31 11.59 22.90
C ASN A 263 13.36 12.09 21.80
N THR A 264 13.16 11.31 20.73
CA THR A 264 12.16 11.62 19.68
C THR A 264 10.76 11.16 20.09
N PHE A 265 9.74 11.54 19.29
CA PHE A 265 8.35 11.13 19.51
C PHE A 265 8.22 9.60 19.68
N TYR A 266 8.76 8.81 18.74
CA TYR A 266 8.66 7.36 18.78
C TYR A 266 9.40 6.75 19.97
N TRP A 267 10.60 7.25 20.27
CA TRP A 267 11.36 6.84 21.46
C TRP A 267 10.55 6.99 22.75
N ASN A 268 9.92 8.15 22.92
CA ASN A 268 9.12 8.47 24.11
C ASN A 268 7.79 7.70 24.12
N ASN A 269 7.11 7.60 22.98
CA ASN A 269 5.84 6.90 22.83
C ASN A 269 5.96 5.41 23.18
N TYR A 270 7.04 4.77 22.74
CA TYR A 270 7.33 3.36 23.00
C TYR A 270 8.13 3.12 24.29
N LYS A 271 8.42 4.18 25.07
CA LYS A 271 9.16 4.12 26.34
C LYS A 271 10.49 3.39 26.19
N LEU A 272 11.19 3.62 25.09
CA LEU A 272 12.48 2.99 24.83
C LEU A 272 13.50 3.47 25.86
N THR A 273 14.36 2.55 26.29
CA THR A 273 15.46 2.85 27.24
C THR A 273 16.76 3.04 26.47
N SER A 274 17.80 3.55 27.13
CA SER A 274 19.15 3.64 26.53
C SER A 274 19.69 2.29 26.04
N LYS A 275 19.20 1.17 26.60
CA LYS A 275 19.57 -0.19 26.17
C LYS A 275 18.90 -0.64 24.87
N ALA A 276 17.84 0.04 24.41
CA ALA A 276 17.14 -0.30 23.16
C ALA A 276 18.10 -0.38 21.95
N MET A 277 19.14 0.47 21.93
CA MET A 277 20.16 0.47 20.87
C MET A 277 20.94 -0.86 20.78
N GLU A 278 21.11 -1.58 21.89
CA GLU A 278 21.77 -2.89 21.90
C GLU A 278 20.91 -3.98 21.21
N ALA A 279 19.59 -3.80 21.20
CA ALA A 279 18.65 -4.71 20.55
C ALA A 279 18.53 -4.45 19.04
N LEU A 280 18.91 -3.26 18.55
CA LEU A 280 18.72 -2.84 17.16
C LEU A 280 19.28 -3.84 16.13
N PRO A 281 20.54 -4.31 16.19
CA PRO A 281 21.04 -5.28 15.21
C PRO A 281 20.24 -6.59 15.20
N LYS A 282 19.82 -7.05 16.38
CA LYS A 282 19.00 -8.26 16.51
C LYS A 282 17.59 -8.04 15.94
N LEU A 283 16.99 -6.87 16.12
CA LEU A 283 15.67 -6.52 15.57
C LEU A 283 15.70 -6.43 14.04
N VAL A 284 16.72 -5.79 13.48
CA VAL A 284 16.95 -5.75 12.03
C VAL A 284 17.03 -7.16 11.48
N ASP A 285 17.83 -8.03 12.13
CA ASP A 285 18.01 -9.41 11.70
C ASP A 285 16.73 -10.27 11.83
N ILE A 286 15.96 -10.15 12.92
CA ILE A 286 14.64 -10.82 13.06
C ILE A 286 13.73 -10.41 11.91
N GLY A 287 13.67 -9.12 11.61
CA GLY A 287 12.79 -8.66 10.57
C GLY A 287 13.18 -9.15 9.18
N LEU A 288 14.46 -9.08 8.82
CA LEU A 288 14.94 -9.57 7.53
C LEU A 288 14.75 -11.08 7.36
N LYS A 289 15.06 -11.87 8.40
CA LYS A 289 15.10 -13.34 8.29
C LYS A 289 13.80 -14.04 8.66
N ASP A 290 13.05 -13.50 9.61
CA ASP A 290 11.85 -14.15 10.14
C ASP A 290 10.56 -13.45 9.65
N LEU A 291 10.46 -12.12 9.79
CA LEU A 291 9.21 -11.41 9.50
C LEU A 291 8.98 -11.19 8.00
N LEU A 292 9.95 -10.61 7.29
CA LEU A 292 9.81 -10.26 5.88
C LEU A 292 9.86 -11.47 4.96
N ALA A 293 10.65 -12.49 5.30
CA ALA A 293 10.64 -13.74 4.55
C ALA A 293 9.26 -14.42 4.61
N ARG A 294 8.66 -14.47 5.80
CA ARG A 294 7.29 -14.98 5.98
C ARG A 294 6.28 -14.12 5.23
N PHE A 295 6.35 -12.79 5.38
CA PHE A 295 5.47 -11.86 4.68
C PHE A 295 5.57 -12.05 3.16
N ALA A 296 6.78 -12.19 2.63
CA ALA A 296 6.98 -12.44 1.21
C ALA A 296 6.41 -13.78 0.75
N GLN A 297 6.48 -14.82 1.58
CA GLN A 297 5.88 -16.11 1.28
C GLN A 297 4.35 -16.04 1.27
N GLU A 298 3.75 -15.47 2.31
CA GLU A 298 2.29 -15.40 2.48
C GLU A 298 1.61 -14.55 1.41
N TYR A 299 2.27 -13.48 0.97
CA TYR A 299 1.71 -12.50 0.05
C TYR A 299 2.29 -12.58 -1.37
N GLY A 300 3.14 -13.57 -1.66
CA GLY A 300 3.70 -13.78 -3.00
C GLY A 300 4.68 -12.70 -3.45
N LEU A 301 5.47 -12.15 -2.52
CA LEU A 301 6.41 -11.04 -2.75
C LEU A 301 7.86 -11.52 -2.91
N GLN A 302 8.10 -12.81 -3.14
CA GLN A 302 9.48 -13.34 -3.20
C GLN A 302 10.31 -12.72 -4.34
N LYS A 303 9.65 -12.12 -5.35
CA LYS A 303 10.29 -11.41 -6.46
C LYS A 303 10.13 -9.88 -6.37
N ASP A 304 9.58 -9.36 -5.27
CA ASP A 304 9.43 -7.92 -5.06
C ASP A 304 10.81 -7.32 -4.76
N LYS A 305 11.41 -6.69 -5.78
CA LYS A 305 12.73 -6.06 -5.69
C LYS A 305 12.80 -4.92 -4.66
N TYR A 306 11.66 -4.39 -4.23
CA TYR A 306 11.60 -3.33 -3.24
C TYR A 306 11.55 -3.88 -1.81
N LEU A 307 10.98 -5.08 -1.60
CA LEU A 307 10.89 -5.67 -0.26
C LEU A 307 12.26 -6.13 0.29
N PHE A 308 13.18 -6.49 -0.61
CA PHE A 308 14.52 -7.01 -0.29
C PHE A 308 15.60 -6.17 -0.95
N LEU A 309 15.72 -4.89 -0.59
CA LEU A 309 16.92 -4.15 -0.97
C LEU A 309 18.14 -4.74 -0.22
N PRO A 310 19.26 -5.01 -0.91
CA PRO A 310 20.47 -5.51 -0.27
C PRO A 310 20.97 -4.53 0.79
N ALA A 311 21.43 -5.03 1.93
CA ALA A 311 22.02 -4.25 3.02
C ALA A 311 23.23 -3.37 2.61
N ASN A 312 23.78 -3.60 1.42
CA ASN A 312 24.92 -2.87 0.84
C ASN A 312 24.49 -1.72 -0.09
N THR A 313 23.21 -1.40 -0.18
CA THR A 313 22.76 -0.18 -0.85
C THR A 313 23.27 1.01 -0.03
N PRO A 314 24.08 1.93 -0.59
CA PRO A 314 24.63 3.04 0.17
C PRO A 314 23.53 3.83 0.90
N LEU A 315 23.77 4.11 2.18
CA LEU A 315 22.95 5.00 3.01
C LEU A 315 23.10 6.45 2.57
#